data_AF-A0A7S2KLT8-F1
#
_entry.id   AF-A0A7S2KLT8-F1
#
_cell.length_a   1.000
_cell.length_b   1.000
_cell.length_c   1.000
_cell.angle_alpha   90.00
_cell.angle_beta   90.00
_cell.angle_gamma   90.00
#
_symmetry.space_group_name_H-M   'P 1'
#
loop_
_entity.id
_entity.type
_entity.pdbx_description
1 polymer ?
#
loop_
_entity_poly.entity_id
_entity_poly.type
_entity_poly.pdbx_seq_one_letter_code
_entity_poly.pdbx_strand_id
1 'polypeptide(L)'
;MMTNGDLKAASHQETETTGSKINIELFLTPAQKLNFSQYEEIVDNKSLTNMMLYPLFQWVAKRCIPKNIGPNLVTAAGLICLFQAWYLTNSYYVTHPVACTWLVIGAMVIFFVINSVDSIHAQNLTQTTALMDLFKYSCDTCSTVFVVLLVCYCLGMLEVDGQWYAVQSAQLLLFTKHLSAFHRTAGLRYNVLSGPGEVLTLITVLLVVRATLGLDFLLDLYDASIHKLVKSIEWLCDEYIYNLKVPVSPDAIESLQTTTTNTLQNSSAEEILAFCYYTLYTLALTKVILLKSDHNFSRFGLICCLSMRSVPAILHHTMGVFSKGSVLDVICDGLFMAVLTSDVTLAKMSQRELHPYVVVMSLMSSLSHSTILLLVILYFGAVFIDLSSYLNMPLFSVCVNVYCDGVYDLCHIGHKQLFQRALGYGNRLYVGVCNDEDCSSYKRPPVMTHEERCAEVQNCKSVTKVIPNAPCFGLTKEFIDKHQIHVVAYGEEYLQRYPDPNDDPYYGYPRKIGIARPMPRFEGLSTSKLIQRIVKRCEEDAANLASKAGT
;
A
#
# COMPACT_ATOMS: atom_id res chain seq x y z
N MET A 1 -23.03 18.42 22.16
CA MET A 1 -23.47 17.01 22.06
C MET A 1 -24.50 16.94 20.96
N MET A 2 -24.09 16.62 19.73
CA MET A 2 -25.02 16.36 18.63
C MET A 2 -25.59 14.95 18.79
N THR A 3 -26.86 14.78 18.46
CA THR A 3 -27.61 13.55 18.74
C THR A 3 -27.47 12.56 17.58
N ASN A 4 -27.65 11.26 17.85
CA ASN A 4 -27.55 10.18 16.85
C ASN A 4 -28.49 10.33 15.62
N GLY A 5 -29.44 11.26 15.64
CA GLY A 5 -30.27 11.61 14.50
C GLY A 5 -29.55 12.47 13.45
N ASP A 6 -28.65 13.36 13.89
CA ASP A 6 -27.96 14.31 13.02
C ASP A 6 -26.87 13.63 12.17
N LEU A 7 -26.26 12.56 12.71
CA LEU A 7 -25.30 11.71 12.01
C LEU A 7 -25.94 10.85 10.89
N LYS A 8 -27.23 10.50 11.03
CA LYS A 8 -27.95 9.72 10.01
C LYS A 8 -28.46 10.57 8.84
N ALA A 9 -28.74 11.85 9.07
CA ALA A 9 -29.09 12.79 8.01
C ALA A 9 -27.87 13.10 7.12
N ALA A 10 -26.69 13.28 7.73
CA ALA A 10 -25.44 13.48 6.99
C ALA A 10 -25.03 12.25 6.14
N SER A 11 -25.35 11.02 6.59
CA SER A 11 -25.06 9.81 5.82
C SER A 11 -26.01 9.52 4.66
N HIS A 12 -27.18 10.18 4.61
CA HIS A 12 -28.19 9.94 3.56
C HIS A 12 -28.17 10.96 2.42
N GLN A 13 -27.40 12.05 2.53
CA GLN A 13 -27.28 13.08 1.48
C GLN A 13 -26.05 12.94 0.58
N GLU A 14 -25.08 12.07 0.88
CA GLU A 14 -23.90 11.85 0.02
C GLU A 14 -24.08 10.77 -1.07
N THR A 15 -25.27 10.14 -1.16
CA THR A 15 -25.47 8.96 -2.03
C THR A 15 -26.15 9.23 -3.38
N GLU A 16 -26.51 10.46 -3.73
CA GLU A 16 -27.15 10.71 -5.03
C GLU A 16 -26.35 11.65 -5.93
N THR A 17 -26.02 11.13 -7.12
CA THR A 17 -25.53 11.79 -8.34
C THR A 17 -24.01 12.01 -8.50
N THR A 18 -23.23 10.93 -8.45
CA THR A 18 -21.92 10.89 -9.13
C THR A 18 -22.12 10.78 -10.64
N GLY A 19 -21.94 11.88 -11.38
CA GLY A 19 -21.88 11.86 -12.84
C GLY A 19 -20.76 10.94 -13.35
N SER A 20 -21.13 9.97 -14.20
CA SER A 20 -20.25 9.22 -15.13
C SER A 20 -18.84 8.85 -14.61
N LYS A 21 -18.70 8.42 -13.36
CA LYS A 21 -17.53 7.68 -12.90
C LYS A 21 -17.84 6.20 -13.08
N ILE A 22 -16.94 5.43 -13.67
CA ILE A 22 -17.06 3.97 -13.69
C ILE A 22 -16.93 3.52 -12.24
N ASN A 23 -18.06 3.36 -11.54
CA ASN A 23 -18.11 2.83 -10.18
C ASN A 23 -17.87 1.33 -10.28
N ILE A 24 -16.59 0.94 -10.31
CA ILE A 24 -16.17 -0.46 -10.26
C ILE A 24 -16.37 -0.93 -8.81
N GLU A 25 -17.52 -1.50 -8.47
CA GLU A 25 -17.76 -2.04 -7.11
C GLU A 25 -17.31 -3.49 -6.98
N LEU A 26 -16.15 -3.83 -7.55
CA LEU A 26 -15.71 -5.22 -7.65
C LEU A 26 -15.16 -5.76 -6.32
N PHE A 27 -14.43 -4.94 -5.56
CA PHE A 27 -13.76 -5.35 -4.31
C PHE A 27 -14.19 -4.56 -3.08
N LEU A 28 -14.68 -3.33 -3.28
CA LEU A 28 -14.99 -2.40 -2.20
C LEU A 28 -16.27 -1.64 -2.52
N THR A 29 -17.09 -1.40 -1.49
CA THR A 29 -18.23 -0.48 -1.58
C THR A 29 -17.75 0.98 -1.48
N PRO A 30 -18.56 1.97 -1.91
CA PRO A 30 -18.19 3.39 -1.79
C PRO A 30 -17.80 3.82 -0.36
N ALA A 31 -18.51 3.33 0.65
CA ALA A 31 -18.19 3.60 2.05
C ALA A 31 -16.84 3.00 2.48
N GLN A 32 -16.53 1.78 2.04
CA GLN A 32 -15.24 1.14 2.31
C GLN A 32 -14.08 1.87 1.63
N LYS A 33 -14.31 2.37 0.40
CA LYS A 33 -13.33 3.19 -0.32
C LYS A 33 -13.09 4.54 0.37
N LEU A 34 -14.13 5.13 0.97
CA LEU A 34 -13.99 6.34 1.78
C LEU A 34 -13.13 6.06 3.02
N ASN A 35 -13.43 5.00 3.76
CA ASN A 35 -12.62 4.57 4.92
C ASN A 35 -11.16 4.34 4.53
N PHE A 36 -10.93 3.67 3.40
CA PHE A 36 -9.60 3.47 2.84
C PHE A 36 -8.89 4.79 2.55
N SER A 37 -9.58 5.76 1.94
CA SER A 37 -8.99 7.06 1.58
C SER A 37 -8.55 7.89 2.79
N GLN A 38 -9.14 7.63 3.96
CA GLN A 38 -8.86 8.31 5.22
C GLN A 38 -7.85 7.54 6.09
N TYR A 39 -7.41 6.36 5.65
CA TYR A 39 -6.44 5.57 6.40
C TYR A 39 -5.10 6.29 6.42
N GLU A 40 -4.62 6.59 7.62
CA GLU A 40 -3.26 7.09 7.86
C GLU A 40 -2.49 6.06 8.66
N GLU A 41 -1.32 5.69 8.15
CA GLU A 41 -0.49 4.75 8.86
C GLU A 41 0.42 5.44 9.89
N ILE A 42 0.32 4.98 11.14
CA ILE A 42 1.25 5.38 12.20
C ILE A 42 2.33 4.30 12.30
N VAL A 43 3.46 4.50 11.62
CA VAL A 43 4.64 3.63 11.75
C VAL A 43 5.62 4.24 12.74
N ASP A 44 5.84 3.58 13.88
CA ASP A 44 6.93 3.91 14.82
C ASP A 44 8.12 3.01 14.51
N ASN A 45 9.10 3.55 13.77
CA ASN A 45 10.29 2.80 13.35
C ASN A 45 11.54 3.25 14.13
N LYS A 46 11.90 2.47 15.15
CA LYS A 46 13.11 2.68 15.98
C LYS A 46 14.27 1.76 15.58
N SER A 47 14.22 1.19 14.38
CA SER A 47 15.20 0.19 13.96
C SER A 47 16.60 0.79 13.82
N LEU A 48 17.62 0.02 14.24
CA LEU A 48 19.02 0.43 14.21
C LEU A 48 19.45 0.78 12.78
N THR A 49 19.05 -0.04 11.82
CA THR A 49 19.43 0.11 10.42
C THR A 49 18.88 1.41 9.83
N ASN A 50 17.61 1.70 10.12
CA ASN A 50 17.01 2.96 9.73
C ASN A 50 17.77 4.13 10.36
N MET A 51 18.03 4.10 11.67
CA MET A 51 18.76 5.17 12.36
C MET A 51 20.15 5.44 11.76
N MET A 52 20.90 4.39 11.41
CA MET A 52 22.26 4.53 10.86
C MET A 52 22.28 4.98 9.39
N LEU A 53 21.39 4.44 8.55
CA LEU A 53 21.41 4.67 7.10
C LEU A 53 20.45 5.77 6.65
N TYR A 54 19.65 6.36 7.54
CA TYR A 54 18.73 7.45 7.21
C TYR A 54 19.39 8.62 6.44
N PRO A 55 20.61 9.10 6.80
CA PRO A 55 21.28 10.14 6.02
C PRO A 55 21.58 9.73 4.58
N LEU A 56 21.95 8.46 4.38
CA LEU A 56 22.17 7.89 3.05
C LEU A 56 20.85 7.84 2.27
N PHE A 57 19.77 7.35 2.88
CA PHE A 57 18.47 7.28 2.23
C PHE A 57 17.95 8.67 1.83
N GLN A 58 18.11 9.68 2.70
CA GLN A 58 17.78 11.06 2.35
C GLN A 58 18.62 11.60 1.19
N TRP A 59 19.91 11.27 1.15
CA TRP A 59 20.78 11.67 0.05
C TRP A 59 20.34 11.05 -1.27
N VAL A 60 20.06 9.73 -1.28
CA VAL A 60 19.56 9.01 -2.46
C VAL A 60 18.23 9.59 -2.93
N ALA A 61 17.27 9.78 -2.01
CA ALA A 61 15.96 10.34 -2.31
C ALA A 61 16.05 11.72 -2.98
N LYS A 62 16.97 12.58 -2.53
CA LYS A 62 17.09 13.96 -3.03
C LYS A 62 17.92 14.11 -4.30
N ARG A 63 18.92 13.24 -4.51
CA ARG A 63 19.92 13.40 -5.59
C ARG A 63 19.77 12.38 -6.71
N CYS A 64 19.36 11.15 -6.40
CA CYS A 64 19.32 10.07 -7.37
C CYS A 64 17.94 9.87 -7.99
N ILE A 65 16.86 10.22 -7.27
CA ILE A 65 15.49 10.05 -7.76
C ILE A 65 14.93 11.40 -8.26
N PRO A 66 14.66 11.53 -9.56
CA PRO A 66 14.04 12.73 -10.11
C PRO A 66 12.61 12.95 -9.58
N LYS A 67 12.20 14.21 -9.45
CA LYS A 67 10.88 14.60 -8.94
C LYS A 67 9.69 14.21 -9.84
N ASN A 68 9.94 13.73 -11.06
CA ASN A 68 8.90 13.28 -11.99
C ASN A 68 8.58 11.78 -11.86
N ILE A 69 9.30 11.05 -10.99
CA ILE A 69 9.08 9.62 -10.75
C ILE A 69 8.12 9.46 -9.56
N GLY A 70 7.02 8.72 -9.77
CA GLY A 70 6.05 8.41 -8.70
C GLY A 70 6.64 7.44 -7.67
N PRO A 71 6.29 7.56 -6.37
CA PRO A 71 6.80 6.68 -5.31
C PRO A 71 6.56 5.19 -5.58
N ASN A 72 5.34 4.82 -6.02
CA ASN A 72 5.00 3.42 -6.32
C ASN A 72 5.87 2.83 -7.44
N LEU A 73 6.33 3.64 -8.39
CA LEU A 73 7.21 3.17 -9.45
C LEU A 73 8.60 2.82 -8.90
N VAL A 74 9.08 3.59 -7.91
CA VAL A 74 10.34 3.29 -7.19
C VAL A 74 10.22 1.94 -6.49
N THR A 75 9.15 1.71 -5.73
CA THR A 75 8.90 0.44 -5.05
C THR A 75 8.79 -0.74 -6.03
N ALA A 76 8.06 -0.56 -7.14
CA ALA A 76 7.95 -1.57 -8.19
C ALA A 76 9.30 -1.92 -8.83
N ALA A 77 10.18 -0.93 -9.02
CA ALA A 77 11.54 -1.15 -9.55
C ALA A 77 12.37 -2.05 -8.64
N GLY A 78 12.19 -1.96 -7.31
CA GLY A 78 12.82 -2.86 -6.35
C GLY A 78 12.39 -4.32 -6.54
N LEU A 79 11.09 -4.57 -6.68
CA LEU A 79 10.55 -5.90 -6.96
C LEU A 79 11.07 -6.46 -8.30
N ILE A 80 11.09 -5.64 -9.35
CA ILE A 80 11.62 -6.04 -10.67
C ILE A 80 13.11 -6.39 -10.59
N CYS A 81 13.89 -5.62 -9.82
CA CYS A 81 15.31 -5.90 -9.59
C CYS A 81 15.52 -7.30 -8.97
N LEU A 82 14.72 -7.66 -7.96
CA LEU A 82 14.77 -8.99 -7.35
C LEU A 82 14.34 -10.10 -8.31
N PHE A 83 13.28 -9.87 -9.10
CA PHE A 83 12.86 -10.83 -10.12
C PHE A 83 13.96 -11.08 -11.15
N GLN A 84 14.63 -10.03 -11.63
CA GLN A 84 15.77 -10.15 -12.55
C GLN A 84 16.94 -10.91 -11.91
N ALA A 85 17.26 -10.61 -10.65
CA ALA A 85 18.30 -11.33 -9.92
C ALA A 85 17.96 -12.81 -9.78
N TRP A 86 16.70 -13.15 -9.49
CA TRP A 86 16.24 -14.53 -9.42
C TRP A 86 16.35 -15.22 -10.77
N TYR A 87 15.90 -14.59 -11.86
CA TYR A 87 15.97 -15.17 -13.19
C TYR A 87 17.41 -15.52 -13.58
N LEU A 88 18.35 -14.59 -13.40
CA LEU A 88 19.77 -14.81 -13.70
C LEU A 88 20.38 -15.89 -12.80
N THR A 89 20.05 -15.89 -11.51
CA THR A 89 20.54 -16.90 -10.57
C THR A 89 20.01 -18.28 -10.95
N ASN A 90 18.71 -18.42 -11.19
CA ASN A 90 18.11 -19.69 -11.59
C ASN A 90 18.71 -20.26 -12.90
N SER A 91 19.09 -19.40 -13.85
CA SER A 91 19.69 -19.84 -15.11
C SER A 91 21.19 -20.19 -15.01
N TYR A 92 21.96 -19.47 -14.19
CA TYR A 92 23.44 -19.55 -14.22
C TYR A 92 24.09 -20.00 -12.91
N TYR A 93 23.32 -20.27 -11.86
CA TYR A 93 23.89 -20.61 -10.55
C TYR A 93 24.76 -21.87 -10.58
N VAL A 94 24.35 -22.90 -11.33
CA VAL A 94 25.10 -24.17 -11.44
C VAL A 94 26.48 -23.94 -12.09
N THR A 95 26.59 -23.01 -13.05
CA THR A 95 27.85 -22.74 -13.75
C THR A 95 28.72 -21.71 -13.03
N HIS A 96 28.13 -20.70 -12.40
CA HIS A 96 28.84 -19.59 -11.77
C HIS A 96 28.30 -19.21 -10.37
N PRO A 97 28.40 -20.10 -9.37
CA PRO A 97 27.75 -19.90 -8.07
C PRO A 97 28.29 -18.71 -7.26
N VAL A 98 29.56 -18.34 -7.43
CA VAL A 98 30.16 -17.17 -6.73
C VAL A 98 29.72 -15.87 -7.37
N ALA A 99 29.73 -15.78 -8.70
CA ALA A 99 29.30 -14.59 -9.43
C ALA A 99 27.81 -14.30 -9.22
N CYS A 100 26.97 -15.35 -9.26
CA CYS A 100 25.55 -15.23 -8.95
C CYS A 100 25.33 -14.68 -7.53
N THR A 101 26.07 -15.13 -6.53
CA THR A 101 25.92 -14.60 -5.16
C THR A 101 26.33 -13.15 -5.03
N TRP A 102 27.39 -12.69 -5.70
CA TRP A 102 27.70 -11.26 -5.75
C TRP A 102 26.61 -10.43 -6.42
N LEU A 103 25.99 -10.98 -7.47
CA LEU A 103 24.83 -10.37 -8.11
C LEU A 103 23.64 -10.29 -7.14
N VAL A 104 23.35 -11.35 -6.39
CA VAL A 104 22.30 -11.36 -5.36
C VAL A 104 22.57 -10.32 -4.29
N ILE A 105 23.79 -10.24 -3.75
CA ILE A 105 24.17 -9.23 -2.75
C ILE A 105 23.91 -7.82 -3.28
N GLY A 106 24.35 -7.52 -4.51
CA GLY A 106 24.10 -6.23 -5.14
C GLY A 106 22.61 -5.92 -5.28
N ALA A 107 21.82 -6.89 -5.78
CA ALA A 107 20.37 -6.74 -5.92
C ALA A 107 19.66 -6.54 -4.58
N MET A 108 20.07 -7.26 -3.52
CA MET A 108 19.51 -7.11 -2.18
C MET A 108 19.82 -5.75 -1.56
N VAL A 109 21.03 -5.22 -1.75
CA VAL A 109 21.40 -3.87 -1.30
C VAL A 109 20.58 -2.82 -2.04
N ILE A 110 20.46 -2.94 -3.37
CA ILE A 110 19.63 -2.04 -4.18
C ILE A 110 18.18 -2.08 -3.72
N PHE A 111 17.60 -3.27 -3.57
CA PHE A 111 16.25 -3.47 -3.07
C PHE A 111 16.05 -2.82 -1.70
N PHE A 112 16.98 -3.06 -0.76
CA PHE A 112 16.90 -2.50 0.58
C PHE A 112 16.94 -0.97 0.60
N VAL A 113 17.81 -0.35 -0.22
CA VAL A 113 17.87 1.10 -0.37
C VAL A 113 16.58 1.64 -0.98
N ILE A 114 16.09 1.05 -2.08
CA ILE A 114 14.85 1.45 -2.75
C ILE A 114 13.66 1.39 -1.78
N ASN A 115 13.51 0.29 -1.05
CA ASN A 115 12.43 0.08 -0.09
C ASN A 115 12.48 0.98 1.14
N SER A 116 13.63 1.59 1.42
CA SER A 116 13.78 2.56 2.51
C SER A 116 13.59 4.00 2.02
N VAL A 117 13.85 4.25 0.74
CA VAL A 117 13.80 5.57 0.12
C VAL A 117 12.40 5.95 -0.34
N ASP A 118 11.54 5.00 -0.69
CA ASP A 118 10.20 5.26 -1.23
C ASP A 118 9.33 6.18 -0.35
N SER A 119 9.28 5.92 0.96
CA SER A 119 8.53 6.74 1.93
C SER A 119 9.12 8.14 2.08
N ILE A 120 10.45 8.28 2.05
CA ILE A 120 11.15 9.56 2.11
C ILE A 120 10.89 10.35 0.81
N HIS A 121 10.90 9.68 -0.34
CA HIS A 121 10.61 10.28 -1.64
C HIS A 121 9.17 10.78 -1.70
N ALA A 122 8.21 10.00 -1.20
CA ALA A 122 6.82 10.40 -1.07
C ALA A 122 6.64 11.65 -0.17
N GLN A 123 7.34 11.70 0.97
CA GLN A 123 7.35 12.88 1.84
C GLN A 123 7.95 14.11 1.14
N ASN A 124 9.05 13.95 0.40
CA ASN A 124 9.65 15.03 -0.40
C ASN A 124 8.73 15.54 -1.51
N LEU A 125 7.86 14.68 -2.04
CA LEU A 125 6.83 15.01 -3.02
C LEU A 125 5.51 15.46 -2.39
N THR A 126 5.40 15.53 -1.06
CA THR A 126 4.14 15.83 -0.34
C THR A 126 2.99 14.91 -0.74
N GLN A 127 3.27 13.62 -0.96
CA GLN A 127 2.33 12.61 -1.48
C GLN A 127 2.28 11.35 -0.60
N THR A 128 1.77 11.49 0.63
CA THR A 128 1.51 10.35 1.51
C THR A 128 0.05 9.94 1.40
N THR A 129 -0.23 8.75 0.90
CA THR A 129 -1.61 8.26 0.69
C THR A 129 -1.75 6.79 1.02
N ALA A 130 -2.93 6.37 1.46
CA ALA A 130 -3.25 4.97 1.74
C ALA A 130 -2.98 4.04 0.54
N LEU A 131 -3.22 4.51 -0.69
CA LEU A 131 -2.94 3.73 -1.91
C LEU A 131 -1.45 3.37 -2.04
N MET A 132 -0.58 4.31 -1.70
CA MET A 132 0.87 4.10 -1.71
C MET A 132 1.27 3.07 -0.65
N ASP A 133 0.74 3.19 0.57
CA ASP A 133 1.05 2.26 1.65
C ASP A 133 0.61 0.83 1.30
N LEU A 134 -0.61 0.67 0.76
CA LEU A 134 -1.10 -0.64 0.29
C LEU A 134 -0.22 -1.20 -0.84
N PHE A 135 0.18 -0.36 -1.79
CA PHE A 135 1.05 -0.75 -2.90
C PHE A 135 2.41 -1.23 -2.39
N LYS A 136 2.99 -0.52 -1.43
CA LYS A 136 4.23 -0.91 -0.75
C LYS A 136 4.11 -2.26 -0.07
N TYR A 137 3.07 -2.48 0.75
CA TYR A 137 2.86 -3.77 1.42
C TYR A 137 2.68 -4.94 0.44
N SER A 138 1.98 -4.68 -0.66
CA SER A 138 1.79 -5.68 -1.73
C SER A 138 3.10 -6.02 -2.43
N CYS A 139 3.95 -5.03 -2.69
CA CYS A 139 5.27 -5.24 -3.27
C CYS A 139 6.22 -5.94 -2.29
N ASP A 140 6.20 -5.61 -1.00
CA ASP A 140 7.07 -6.21 0.02
C ASP A 140 6.74 -7.70 0.22
N THR A 141 5.45 -8.06 0.24
CA THR A 141 5.02 -9.46 0.33
C THR A 141 5.40 -10.26 -0.91
N CYS A 142 5.23 -9.71 -2.12
CA CYS A 142 5.71 -10.33 -3.36
C CYS A 142 7.25 -10.46 -3.39
N SER A 143 7.96 -9.41 -2.99
CA SER A 143 9.43 -9.36 -2.98
C SER A 143 10.03 -10.42 -2.05
N THR A 144 9.35 -10.70 -0.93
CA THR A 144 9.78 -11.71 0.04
C THR A 144 9.92 -13.10 -0.58
N VAL A 145 9.07 -13.46 -1.57
CA VAL A 145 9.20 -14.72 -2.32
C VAL A 145 10.57 -14.80 -2.99
N PHE A 146 10.96 -13.75 -3.72
CA PHE A 146 12.21 -13.73 -4.47
C PHE A 146 13.42 -13.58 -3.55
N VAL A 147 13.34 -12.77 -2.49
CA VAL A 147 14.42 -12.65 -1.50
C VAL A 147 14.73 -14.01 -0.89
N VAL A 148 13.73 -14.75 -0.44
CA VAL A 148 13.94 -16.05 0.21
C VAL A 148 14.48 -17.08 -0.78
N LEU A 149 13.94 -17.13 -2.00
CA LEU A 149 14.47 -18.01 -3.05
C LEU A 149 15.94 -17.72 -3.35
N LEU A 150 16.31 -16.45 -3.52
CA LEU A 150 17.69 -16.02 -3.78
C LEU A 150 18.64 -16.45 -2.65
N VAL A 151 18.19 -16.35 -1.39
CA VAL A 151 18.93 -16.81 -0.22
C VAL A 151 19.09 -18.33 -0.24
N CYS A 152 18.03 -19.08 -0.51
CA CYS A 152 18.09 -20.54 -0.65
C CYS A 152 19.13 -20.96 -1.69
N TYR A 153 19.10 -20.36 -2.90
CA TYR A 153 20.12 -20.63 -3.92
C TYR A 153 21.52 -20.35 -3.39
N CYS A 154 21.77 -19.16 -2.84
CA CYS A 154 23.11 -18.79 -2.37
C CYS A 154 23.63 -19.66 -1.22
N LEU A 155 22.74 -20.18 -0.37
CA LEU A 155 23.10 -21.10 0.72
C LEU A 155 23.17 -22.57 0.28
N GLY A 156 23.06 -22.86 -1.02
CA GLY A 156 23.21 -24.21 -1.55
C GLY A 156 21.95 -25.07 -1.48
N MET A 157 20.80 -24.51 -1.10
CA MET A 157 19.51 -25.20 -1.05
C MET A 157 18.89 -25.23 -2.44
N LEU A 158 19.28 -26.23 -3.23
CA LEU A 158 18.83 -26.44 -4.59
C LEU A 158 17.57 -27.32 -4.68
N GLU A 159 17.26 -28.04 -3.62
CA GLU A 159 16.06 -28.86 -3.52
C GLU A 159 14.81 -27.97 -3.42
N VAL A 160 13.81 -28.31 -4.23
CA VAL A 160 12.57 -27.52 -4.35
C VAL A 160 11.76 -27.57 -3.06
N ASP A 161 11.89 -28.66 -2.31
CA ASP A 161 11.15 -28.92 -1.08
C ASP A 161 11.59 -27.98 0.04
N GLY A 162 12.91 -27.91 0.31
CA GLY A 162 13.49 -26.91 1.20
C GLY A 162 13.16 -25.47 0.80
N GLN A 163 13.22 -25.15 -0.51
CA GLN A 163 12.83 -23.82 -1.02
C GLN A 163 11.36 -23.51 -0.75
N TRP A 164 10.46 -24.48 -0.93
CA TRP A 164 9.04 -24.32 -0.66
C TRP A 164 8.80 -24.03 0.82
N TYR A 165 9.35 -24.84 1.74
CA TYR A 165 9.20 -24.63 3.18
C TYR A 165 9.77 -23.28 3.63
N ALA A 166 10.91 -22.86 3.10
CA ALA A 166 11.51 -21.56 3.42
C ALA A 166 10.61 -20.39 2.97
N VAL A 167 10.14 -20.40 1.72
CA VAL A 167 9.27 -19.34 1.18
C VAL A 167 7.94 -19.29 1.93
N GLN A 168 7.30 -20.43 2.15
CA GLN A 168 6.02 -20.48 2.86
C GLN A 168 6.15 -20.05 4.32
N SER A 169 7.24 -20.42 5.00
CA SER A 169 7.54 -19.96 6.36
C SER A 169 7.66 -18.43 6.43
N ALA A 170 8.42 -17.83 5.51
CA ALA A 170 8.56 -16.38 5.45
C ALA A 170 7.23 -15.66 5.16
N GLN A 171 6.42 -16.20 4.25
CA GLN A 171 5.09 -15.67 3.94
C GLN A 171 4.14 -15.78 5.14
N LEU A 172 4.12 -16.91 5.86
CA LEU A 172 3.32 -17.09 7.08
C LEU A 172 3.74 -16.13 8.20
N LEU A 173 5.03 -15.84 8.31
CA LEU A 173 5.55 -14.85 9.26
C LEU A 173 5.01 -13.44 8.94
N LEU A 174 5.06 -13.02 7.66
CA LEU A 174 4.50 -11.74 7.22
C LEU A 174 2.99 -11.68 7.43
N PHE A 175 2.26 -12.70 6.97
CA PHE A 175 0.83 -12.86 7.19
C PHE A 175 0.48 -12.69 8.67
N THR A 176 1.20 -13.38 9.55
CA THR A 176 0.98 -13.32 11.00
C THR A 176 1.22 -11.92 11.58
N LYS A 177 2.21 -11.18 11.07
CA LYS A 177 2.46 -9.79 11.50
C LYS A 177 1.31 -8.87 11.07
N HIS A 178 0.87 -8.94 9.82
CA HIS A 178 -0.25 -8.13 9.31
C HIS A 178 -1.58 -8.49 9.98
N LEU A 179 -1.81 -9.77 10.25
CA LEU A 179 -2.98 -10.25 10.99
C LEU A 179 -2.98 -9.72 12.44
N SER A 180 -1.82 -9.68 13.10
CA SER A 180 -1.72 -9.17 14.48
C SER A 180 -2.04 -7.68 14.59
N ALA A 181 -1.87 -6.94 13.49
CA ALA A 181 -2.24 -5.53 13.40
C ALA A 181 -3.76 -5.30 13.26
N PHE A 182 -4.58 -6.34 13.08
CA PHE A 182 -6.05 -6.23 13.23
C PHE A 182 -6.48 -6.12 14.69
N HIS A 183 -5.83 -6.84 15.61
CA HIS A 183 -6.23 -6.85 17.02
C HIS A 183 -5.83 -5.60 17.78
N ARG A 184 -4.76 -4.94 17.34
CA ARG A 184 -4.23 -3.73 17.96
C ARG A 184 -4.63 -2.56 17.08
N THR A 185 -5.44 -1.63 17.59
CA THR A 185 -5.66 -0.30 16.97
C THR A 185 -4.37 0.55 16.88
N ALA A 186 -3.20 -0.05 17.11
CA ALA A 186 -1.89 0.55 16.98
C ALA A 186 -1.26 0.10 15.65
N GLY A 187 -0.65 1.04 14.92
CA GLY A 187 0.09 0.75 13.69
C GLY A 187 1.32 -0.15 13.88
N LEU A 188 2.08 -0.38 12.81
CA LEU A 188 3.26 -1.22 12.84
C LEU A 188 4.36 -0.57 13.71
N ARG A 189 4.87 -1.32 14.69
CA ARG A 189 5.96 -0.89 15.58
C ARG A 189 7.17 -1.78 15.35
N TYR A 190 8.29 -1.15 15.02
CA TYR A 190 9.57 -1.84 14.88
C TYR A 190 10.49 -1.44 16.04
N ASN A 191 10.86 -2.42 16.86
CA ASN A 191 11.88 -2.25 17.90
C ASN A 191 13.27 -2.21 17.25
N VAL A 192 14.27 -1.82 18.03
CA VAL A 192 15.66 -1.58 17.58
C VAL A 192 16.25 -2.72 16.75
N LEU A 193 15.94 -3.97 17.11
CA LEU A 193 16.47 -5.18 16.44
C LEU A 193 15.40 -5.98 15.66
N SER A 194 14.21 -5.43 15.45
CA SER A 194 13.07 -6.20 14.93
C SER A 194 12.42 -5.60 13.67
N GLY A 195 13.08 -4.64 13.03
CA GLY A 195 12.62 -4.05 11.79
C GLY A 195 12.96 -4.92 10.57
N PRO A 196 12.37 -4.61 9.41
CA PRO A 196 12.65 -5.30 8.16
C PRO A 196 14.10 -5.06 7.68
N GLY A 197 14.67 -3.89 7.99
CA GLY A 197 16.05 -3.55 7.61
C GLY A 197 17.09 -4.41 8.31
N GLU A 198 16.85 -4.81 9.56
CA GLU A 198 17.76 -5.68 10.31
C GLU A 198 17.82 -7.07 9.68
N VAL A 199 16.66 -7.61 9.28
CA VAL A 199 16.58 -8.91 8.60
C VAL A 199 17.33 -8.88 7.27
N LEU A 200 17.09 -7.86 6.45
CA LEU A 200 17.78 -7.71 5.16
C LEU A 200 19.29 -7.50 5.32
N THR A 201 19.70 -6.73 6.33
CA THR A 201 21.13 -6.50 6.62
C THR A 201 21.80 -7.79 7.09
N LEU A 202 21.17 -8.53 7.99
CA LEU A 202 21.66 -9.83 8.47
C LEU A 202 21.85 -10.81 7.31
N ILE A 203 20.84 -10.94 6.45
CA ILE A 203 20.92 -11.80 5.27
C ILE A 203 22.06 -11.34 4.36
N THR A 204 22.18 -10.04 4.10
CA THR A 204 23.25 -9.49 3.23
C THR A 204 24.63 -9.81 3.80
N VAL A 205 24.83 -9.66 5.11
CA VAL A 205 26.09 -10.03 5.79
C VAL A 205 26.37 -11.52 5.64
N LEU A 206 25.37 -12.37 5.86
CA LEU A 206 25.51 -13.82 5.68
C LEU A 206 25.94 -14.17 4.25
N LEU A 207 25.35 -13.54 3.25
CA LEU A 207 25.71 -13.77 1.85
C LEU A 207 27.12 -13.27 1.51
N VAL A 208 27.57 -12.15 2.08
CA VAL A 208 28.95 -11.66 1.94
C VAL A 208 29.95 -12.65 2.53
N VAL A 209 29.65 -13.21 3.71
CA VAL A 209 30.46 -14.27 4.32
C VAL A 209 30.52 -15.49 3.40
N ARG A 210 29.36 -15.95 2.89
CA ARG A 210 29.30 -17.05 1.92
C ARG A 210 30.15 -16.77 0.67
N ALA A 211 30.10 -15.55 0.14
CA ALA A 211 30.80 -15.19 -1.10
C ALA A 211 32.32 -15.08 -0.94
N THR A 212 32.80 -14.79 0.27
CA THR A 212 34.22 -14.56 0.56
C THR A 212 34.92 -15.78 1.15
N LEU A 213 34.27 -16.47 2.09
CA LEU A 213 34.83 -17.61 2.82
C LEU A 213 34.36 -18.96 2.25
N GLY A 214 33.40 -18.96 1.34
CA GLY A 214 32.83 -20.16 0.75
C GLY A 214 31.66 -20.73 1.56
N LEU A 215 30.97 -21.71 0.96
CA LEU A 215 29.85 -22.40 1.58
C LEU A 215 30.32 -23.36 2.69
N ASP A 216 31.45 -24.01 2.49
CA ASP A 216 32.03 -24.99 3.43
C ASP A 216 32.27 -24.37 4.82
N PHE A 217 32.80 -23.14 4.86
CA PHE A 217 32.98 -22.40 6.11
C PHE A 217 31.67 -22.17 6.88
N LEU A 218 30.57 -21.89 6.18
CA LEU A 218 29.27 -21.70 6.82
C LEU A 218 28.70 -23.00 7.34
N LEU A 219 28.90 -24.11 6.62
CA LEU A 219 28.50 -25.44 7.07
C LEU A 219 29.30 -25.87 8.31
N ASP A 220 30.63 -25.65 8.31
CA ASP A 220 31.48 -25.90 9.48
C ASP A 220 31.05 -25.06 10.68
N LEU A 221 30.69 -23.79 10.47
CA LEU A 221 30.18 -22.92 11.52
C LEU A 221 28.83 -23.42 12.06
N TYR A 222 27.93 -23.89 11.19
CA TYR A 222 26.65 -24.49 11.57
C TYR A 222 26.86 -25.74 12.43
N ASP A 223 27.75 -26.64 11.99
CA ASP A 223 28.10 -27.87 12.72
C ASP A 223 28.76 -27.58 14.08
N ALA A 224 29.59 -26.53 14.14
CA ALA A 224 30.26 -26.14 15.37
C ALA A 224 29.32 -25.50 16.41
N SER A 225 28.21 -24.89 15.97
CA SER A 225 27.33 -24.07 16.82
C SER A 225 25.90 -24.62 16.94
N ILE A 226 25.10 -24.50 15.89
CA ILE A 226 23.67 -24.82 15.86
C ILE A 226 23.47 -26.32 16.03
N HIS A 227 24.23 -27.17 15.32
CA HIS A 227 24.08 -28.62 15.41
C HIS A 227 24.31 -29.15 16.84
N LYS A 228 25.30 -28.60 17.55
CA LYS A 228 25.54 -28.94 18.95
C LYS A 228 24.41 -28.48 19.87
N LEU A 229 23.85 -27.29 19.62
CA LEU A 229 22.72 -26.78 20.38
C LEU A 229 21.47 -27.63 20.16
N VAL A 230 21.16 -27.98 18.91
CA VAL A 230 20.02 -28.85 18.54
C VAL A 230 20.18 -30.22 19.20
N LYS A 231 21.34 -30.86 19.08
CA LYS A 231 21.63 -32.13 19.77
C LYS A 231 21.52 -32.04 21.30
N SER A 232 21.86 -30.89 21.88
CA SER A 232 21.70 -30.66 23.32
C SER A 232 20.22 -30.56 23.73
N ILE A 233 19.39 -29.94 22.89
CA ILE A 233 17.93 -29.87 23.08
C ILE A 233 17.29 -31.24 22.87
N GLU A 234 17.68 -31.98 21.83
CA GLU A 234 17.22 -33.36 21.59
C GLU A 234 17.56 -34.27 22.76
N TRP A 235 18.80 -34.22 23.26
CA TRP A 235 19.21 -34.98 24.44
C TRP A 235 18.35 -34.63 25.67
N LEU A 236 18.05 -33.35 25.91
CA LEU A 236 17.15 -32.93 26.99
C LEU A 236 15.71 -33.43 26.80
N CYS A 237 15.21 -33.45 25.57
CA CYS A 237 13.89 -33.97 25.23
C CYS A 237 13.81 -35.48 25.45
N ASP A 238 14.82 -36.23 25.00
CA ASP A 238 14.91 -37.69 25.15
C ASP A 238 15.06 -38.07 26.63
N GLU A 239 15.86 -37.33 27.40
CA GLU A 239 15.99 -37.53 28.85
C GLU A 239 14.66 -37.23 29.58
N TYR A 240 13.91 -36.21 29.14
CA TYR A 240 12.59 -35.90 29.68
C TYR A 240 11.54 -37.00 29.34
N ILE A 241 11.56 -37.52 28.11
CA ILE A 241 10.68 -38.61 27.66
C ILE A 241 11.02 -39.92 28.40
N TYR A 242 12.31 -40.24 28.59
CA TYR A 242 12.77 -41.40 29.34
C TYR A 242 12.27 -41.37 30.80
N ASN A 243 12.27 -40.19 31.41
CA ASN A 243 11.79 -39.97 32.77
C ASN A 243 10.25 -40.04 32.92
N LEU A 244 9.49 -40.06 31.81
CA LEU A 244 8.02 -40.11 31.79
C LEU A 244 7.43 -41.54 31.87
N LYS A 245 8.26 -42.60 31.94
CA LYS A 245 7.84 -44.02 32.12
C LYS A 245 6.68 -44.46 31.20
N VAL A 246 6.70 -44.07 29.93
CA VAL A 246 5.79 -44.65 28.93
C VAL A 246 6.32 -46.06 28.58
N PRO A 247 5.51 -47.14 28.68
CA PRO A 247 5.98 -48.48 28.39
C PRO A 247 6.08 -48.65 26.87
N VAL A 248 7.28 -48.50 26.32
CA VAL A 248 7.59 -48.77 24.91
C VAL A 248 8.46 -50.03 24.83
N SER A 249 8.15 -50.93 23.89
CA SER A 249 8.87 -52.20 23.75
C SER A 249 10.33 -51.99 23.30
N PRO A 250 11.29 -52.80 23.79
CA PRO A 250 12.72 -52.64 23.46
C PRO A 250 13.03 -52.72 21.96
N ASP A 251 12.31 -53.58 21.22
CA ASP A 251 12.51 -53.81 19.79
C ASP A 251 12.03 -52.62 18.91
N ALA A 252 11.10 -51.80 19.43
CA ALA A 252 10.65 -50.59 18.75
C ALA A 252 11.69 -49.46 18.86
N ILE A 253 12.46 -49.43 19.95
CA ILE A 253 13.47 -48.40 20.22
C ILE A 253 14.70 -48.61 19.35
N GLU A 254 15.15 -49.86 19.15
CA GLU A 254 16.33 -50.17 18.33
C GLU A 254 16.08 -49.95 16.83
N SER A 255 14.85 -50.21 16.35
CA SER A 255 14.42 -49.92 14.97
C SER A 255 14.18 -48.43 14.73
N LEU A 256 13.71 -47.67 15.73
CA LEU A 256 13.68 -46.21 15.69
C LEU A 256 15.09 -45.62 15.68
N GLN A 257 15.97 -46.05 16.58
CA GLN A 257 17.33 -45.49 16.71
C GLN A 257 18.20 -45.75 15.48
N THR A 258 18.10 -46.91 14.83
CA THR A 258 18.87 -47.23 13.61
C THR A 258 18.31 -46.59 12.34
N THR A 259 17.00 -46.31 12.30
CA THR A 259 16.38 -45.56 11.20
C THR A 259 16.68 -44.06 11.34
N THR A 260 16.57 -43.49 12.54
CA THR A 260 16.82 -42.07 12.82
C THR A 260 18.30 -41.69 12.59
N THR A 261 19.26 -42.56 12.94
CA THR A 261 20.69 -42.23 12.83
C THR A 261 21.25 -42.26 11.40
N ASN A 262 20.67 -43.03 10.48
CA ASN A 262 21.19 -43.15 9.10
C ASN A 262 20.56 -42.16 8.10
N THR A 263 19.39 -41.58 8.38
CA THR A 263 18.78 -40.52 7.54
C THR A 263 19.32 -39.12 7.83
N LEU A 264 19.77 -38.85 9.07
CA LEU A 264 20.14 -37.52 9.58
C LEU A 264 21.36 -36.84 8.93
N GLN A 265 22.18 -37.55 8.15
CA GLN A 265 23.44 -36.99 7.64
C GLN A 265 23.27 -36.06 6.43
N ASN A 266 22.11 -36.10 5.75
CA ASN A 266 21.74 -35.17 4.67
C ASN A 266 20.34 -34.51 4.85
N SER A 267 19.58 -34.86 5.90
CA SER A 267 18.16 -34.45 6.07
C SER A 267 17.90 -33.32 7.08
N SER A 268 18.92 -32.85 7.82
CA SER A 268 18.70 -31.96 8.98
C SER A 268 18.16 -30.56 8.65
N ALA A 269 18.60 -29.94 7.54
CA ALA A 269 18.19 -28.56 7.22
C ALA A 269 16.73 -28.47 6.74
N GLU A 270 16.29 -29.45 5.95
CA GLU A 270 14.91 -29.50 5.46
C GLU A 270 13.92 -29.85 6.57
N GLU A 271 14.29 -30.77 7.46
CA GLU A 271 13.51 -31.10 8.65
C GLU A 271 13.32 -29.88 9.57
N ILE A 272 14.38 -29.08 9.77
CA ILE A 272 14.30 -27.82 10.53
C ILE A 272 13.35 -26.83 9.84
N LEU A 273 13.45 -26.66 8.52
CA LEU A 273 12.56 -25.76 7.77
C LEU A 273 11.11 -26.22 7.79
N ALA A 274 10.87 -27.53 7.66
CA ALA A 274 9.55 -28.11 7.79
C ALA A 274 8.99 -27.88 9.20
N PHE A 275 9.78 -28.10 10.24
CA PHE A 275 9.40 -27.81 11.63
C PHE A 275 9.07 -26.33 11.84
N CYS A 276 9.90 -25.41 11.31
CA CYS A 276 9.62 -23.98 11.33
C CYS A 276 8.31 -23.64 10.61
N TYR A 277 8.06 -24.23 9.44
CA TYR A 277 6.83 -24.05 8.70
C TYR A 277 5.61 -24.49 9.51
N TYR A 278 5.59 -25.72 10.04
CA TYR A 278 4.46 -26.22 10.83
C TYR A 278 4.25 -25.41 12.12
N THR A 279 5.33 -24.95 12.76
CA THR A 279 5.24 -24.06 13.93
C THR A 279 4.60 -22.72 13.56
N LEU A 280 5.02 -22.09 12.46
CA LEU A 280 4.43 -20.83 11.99
C LEU A 280 2.99 -21.01 11.49
N TYR A 281 2.69 -22.13 10.86
CA TYR A 281 1.35 -22.48 10.39
C TYR A 281 0.39 -22.63 11.57
N THR A 282 0.79 -23.38 12.61
CA THR A 282 -0.02 -23.52 13.82
C THR A 282 -0.22 -22.17 14.52
N LEU A 283 0.83 -21.35 14.65
CA LEU A 283 0.72 -20.00 15.19
C LEU A 283 -0.25 -19.11 14.39
N ALA A 284 -0.16 -19.16 13.06
CA ALA A 284 -1.05 -18.41 12.16
C ALA A 284 -2.50 -18.87 12.34
N LEU A 285 -2.74 -20.19 12.35
CA LEU A 285 -4.07 -20.77 12.54
C LEU A 285 -4.65 -20.41 13.92
N THR A 286 -3.86 -20.50 14.99
CA THR A 286 -4.29 -20.09 16.33
C THR A 286 -4.70 -18.61 16.34
N LYS A 287 -3.92 -17.72 15.72
CA LYS A 287 -4.27 -16.29 15.65
C LYS A 287 -5.53 -16.02 14.84
N VAL A 288 -5.76 -16.77 13.76
CA VAL A 288 -7.00 -16.70 12.98
C VAL A 288 -8.19 -17.17 13.82
N ILE A 289 -8.07 -18.27 14.56
CA ILE A 289 -9.14 -18.77 15.43
C ILE A 289 -9.48 -17.76 16.54
N LEU A 290 -8.46 -17.08 17.07
CA LEU A 290 -8.58 -16.03 18.10
C LEU A 290 -8.98 -14.64 17.55
N LEU A 291 -9.35 -14.52 16.27
CA LEU A 291 -10.01 -13.32 15.76
C LEU A 291 -11.30 -13.02 16.56
N LYS A 292 -11.52 -11.74 16.86
CA LYS A 292 -12.73 -11.28 17.55
C LYS A 292 -13.99 -11.68 16.77
N SER A 293 -15.10 -11.86 17.48
CA SER A 293 -16.41 -12.26 16.92
C SER A 293 -16.93 -11.34 15.82
N ASP A 294 -16.48 -10.09 15.77
CA ASP A 294 -16.88 -9.10 14.76
C ASP A 294 -16.34 -9.43 13.36
N HIS A 295 -15.44 -10.41 13.24
CA HIS A 295 -14.80 -10.84 11.99
C HIS A 295 -15.09 -12.32 11.66
N ASN A 296 -16.33 -12.76 11.83
CA ASN A 296 -16.71 -14.17 11.64
C ASN A 296 -16.47 -14.69 10.23
N PHE A 297 -16.76 -13.91 9.18
CA PHE A 297 -16.51 -14.35 7.80
C PHE A 297 -15.02 -14.36 7.51
N SER A 298 -14.28 -13.35 7.97
CA SER A 298 -12.82 -13.32 7.81
C SER A 298 -12.15 -14.52 8.48
N ARG A 299 -12.61 -14.89 9.69
CA ARG A 299 -12.14 -16.09 10.39
C ARG A 299 -12.40 -17.36 9.56
N PHE A 300 -13.63 -17.53 9.05
CA PHE A 300 -13.97 -18.67 8.20
C PHE A 300 -13.12 -18.71 6.93
N GLY A 301 -13.07 -17.61 6.18
CA GLY A 301 -12.33 -17.50 4.93
C GLY A 301 -10.83 -17.76 5.09
N LEU A 302 -10.22 -17.20 6.14
CA LEU A 302 -8.81 -17.44 6.45
C LEU A 302 -8.53 -18.90 6.86
N ILE A 303 -9.43 -19.55 7.62
CA ILE A 303 -9.31 -20.98 7.93
C ILE A 303 -9.39 -21.81 6.65
N CYS A 304 -10.31 -21.49 5.73
CA CYS A 304 -10.41 -22.17 4.44
C CYS A 304 -9.14 -22.00 3.61
N CYS A 305 -8.64 -20.76 3.48
CA CYS A 305 -7.40 -20.47 2.75
C CYS A 305 -6.20 -21.24 3.34
N LEU A 306 -6.00 -21.20 4.65
CA LEU A 306 -4.90 -21.91 5.30
C LEU A 306 -5.05 -23.42 5.21
N SER A 307 -6.26 -23.95 5.38
CA SER A 307 -6.55 -25.38 5.21
C SER A 307 -6.17 -25.87 3.81
N MET A 308 -6.52 -25.12 2.77
CA MET A 308 -6.14 -25.44 1.39
C MET A 308 -4.63 -25.43 1.16
N ARG A 309 -3.86 -24.71 1.99
CA ARG A 309 -2.39 -24.67 1.95
C ARG A 309 -1.74 -25.80 2.74
N SER A 310 -2.44 -26.35 3.73
CA SER A 310 -1.99 -27.56 4.42
C SER A 310 -2.06 -28.81 3.53
N VAL A 311 -2.94 -28.82 2.52
CA VAL A 311 -3.11 -29.96 1.60
C VAL A 311 -1.82 -30.25 0.81
N PRO A 312 -1.16 -29.29 0.12
CA PRO A 312 0.15 -29.51 -0.47
C PRO A 312 1.21 -30.01 0.53
N ALA A 313 1.28 -29.40 1.73
CA ALA A 313 2.24 -29.82 2.76
C ALA A 313 2.04 -31.26 3.25
N ILE A 314 0.79 -31.69 3.40
CA ILE A 314 0.44 -33.05 3.83
C ILE A 314 0.69 -34.05 2.70
N LEU A 315 0.29 -33.73 1.47
CA LEU A 315 0.51 -34.59 0.30
C LEU A 315 2.00 -34.77 0.01
N HIS A 316 2.79 -33.72 0.23
CA HIS A 316 4.25 -33.75 0.13
C HIS A 316 4.87 -34.72 1.15
N HIS A 317 4.52 -34.56 2.43
CA HIS A 317 5.04 -35.38 3.52
C HIS A 317 4.59 -36.85 3.48
N THR A 318 3.34 -37.13 3.07
CA THR A 318 2.74 -38.47 3.22
C THR A 318 2.79 -39.34 1.98
N MET A 319 2.81 -38.77 0.78
CA MET A 319 2.63 -39.56 -0.44
C MET A 319 3.83 -39.51 -1.40
N GLY A 320 4.76 -38.55 -1.27
CA GLY A 320 5.88 -38.40 -2.23
C GLY A 320 5.42 -38.19 -3.69
N VAL A 321 4.12 -38.01 -3.92
CA VAL A 321 3.48 -37.95 -5.25
C VAL A 321 3.85 -36.66 -6.00
N PHE A 322 4.30 -35.64 -5.27
CA PHE A 322 4.81 -34.37 -5.81
C PHE A 322 6.35 -34.28 -5.83
N SER A 323 7.10 -35.39 -5.89
CA SER A 323 8.58 -35.37 -6.00
C SER A 323 9.13 -34.77 -7.32
N LYS A 324 8.27 -34.10 -8.10
CA LYS A 324 8.62 -33.29 -9.28
C LYS A 324 8.03 -31.88 -9.17
N GLY A 325 8.01 -31.31 -7.97
CA GLY A 325 7.72 -29.88 -7.80
C GLY A 325 8.72 -29.05 -8.59
N SER A 326 8.25 -28.03 -9.29
CA SER A 326 9.09 -27.04 -9.97
C SER A 326 9.29 -25.81 -9.09
N VAL A 327 10.37 -25.07 -9.31
CA VAL A 327 10.57 -23.76 -8.64
C VAL A 327 9.38 -22.80 -8.90
N LEU A 328 8.68 -23.00 -10.03
CA LEU A 328 7.47 -22.24 -10.35
C LEU A 328 6.31 -22.54 -9.38
N ASP A 329 6.20 -23.75 -8.84
CA ASP A 329 5.22 -24.08 -7.78
C ASP A 329 5.47 -23.23 -6.54
N VAL A 330 6.74 -23.13 -6.12
CA VAL A 330 7.17 -22.33 -4.97
C VAL A 330 6.81 -20.85 -5.16
N ILE A 331 7.05 -20.32 -6.36
CA ILE A 331 6.73 -18.93 -6.70
C ILE A 331 5.22 -18.71 -6.71
N CYS A 332 4.46 -19.57 -7.38
CA CYS A 332 3.00 -19.46 -7.47
C CYS A 332 2.36 -19.50 -6.08
N ASP A 333 2.76 -20.44 -5.23
CA ASP A 333 2.24 -20.55 -3.87
C ASP A 333 2.67 -19.38 -2.98
N GLY A 334 3.91 -18.91 -3.12
CA GLY A 334 4.42 -17.74 -2.41
C GLY A 334 3.67 -16.46 -2.80
N LEU A 335 3.45 -16.25 -4.10
CA LEU A 335 2.71 -15.09 -4.62
C LEU A 335 1.22 -15.13 -4.24
N PHE A 336 0.62 -16.32 -4.16
CA PHE A 336 -0.73 -16.45 -3.64
C PHE A 336 -0.81 -16.05 -2.16
N MET A 337 0.16 -16.47 -1.33
CA MET A 337 0.23 -16.02 0.06
C MET A 337 0.46 -14.51 0.19
N ALA A 338 1.17 -13.90 -0.77
CA ALA A 338 1.30 -12.45 -0.86
C ALA A 338 -0.05 -11.78 -1.16
N VAL A 339 -0.89 -12.35 -2.03
CA VAL A 339 -2.27 -11.89 -2.26
C VAL A 339 -3.10 -11.98 -0.99
N LEU A 340 -3.04 -13.11 -0.28
CA LEU A 340 -3.79 -13.29 0.98
C LEU A 340 -3.39 -12.23 2.02
N THR A 341 -2.09 -11.98 2.18
CA THR A 341 -1.55 -10.98 3.11
C THR A 341 -1.93 -9.55 2.69
N SER A 342 -1.96 -9.29 1.38
CA SER A 342 -2.36 -8.01 0.81
C SER A 342 -3.85 -7.75 1.02
N ASP A 343 -4.73 -8.75 0.85
CA ASP A 343 -6.18 -8.58 1.11
C ASP A 343 -6.47 -8.39 2.57
N VAL A 344 -5.74 -9.08 3.47
CA VAL A 344 -5.81 -8.83 4.90
C VAL A 344 -5.42 -7.38 5.19
N THR A 345 -4.35 -6.86 4.59
CA THR A 345 -3.97 -5.45 4.76
C THR A 345 -5.04 -4.50 4.21
N LEU A 346 -5.59 -4.77 3.03
CA LEU A 346 -6.68 -3.99 2.45
C LEU A 346 -7.94 -3.99 3.32
N ALA A 347 -8.34 -5.17 3.80
CA ALA A 347 -9.50 -5.36 4.67
C ALA A 347 -9.39 -4.52 5.95
N LYS A 348 -8.18 -4.42 6.52
CA LYS A 348 -7.88 -3.52 7.64
C LYS A 348 -8.06 -2.07 7.24
N MET A 349 -7.44 -1.63 6.14
CA MET A 349 -7.43 -0.24 5.72
C MET A 349 -8.82 0.29 5.36
N SER A 350 -9.67 -0.56 4.76
CA SER A 350 -11.04 -0.18 4.38
C SER A 350 -12.11 -0.59 5.41
N GLN A 351 -11.70 -1.15 6.56
CA GLN A 351 -12.59 -1.64 7.62
C GLN A 351 -13.66 -2.62 7.11
N ARG A 352 -13.24 -3.65 6.36
CA ARG A 352 -14.12 -4.72 5.85
C ARG A 352 -13.64 -6.11 6.28
N GLU A 353 -14.46 -7.11 5.99
CA GLU A 353 -14.06 -8.52 6.08
C GLU A 353 -13.26 -8.98 4.85
N LEU A 354 -12.58 -10.12 4.96
CA LEU A 354 -11.84 -10.75 3.85
C LEU A 354 -12.72 -10.91 2.61
N HIS A 355 -12.18 -10.63 1.43
CA HIS A 355 -12.99 -10.68 0.21
C HIS A 355 -13.32 -12.13 -0.17
N PRO A 356 -14.59 -12.49 -0.47
CA PRO A 356 -14.97 -13.87 -0.82
C PRO A 356 -14.18 -14.44 -2.02
N TYR A 357 -13.85 -13.60 -3.02
CA TYR A 357 -13.03 -14.03 -4.15
C TYR A 357 -11.64 -14.51 -3.76
N VAL A 358 -11.04 -14.00 -2.67
CA VAL A 358 -9.73 -14.50 -2.21
C VAL A 358 -9.84 -15.94 -1.70
N VAL A 359 -10.96 -16.29 -1.05
CA VAL A 359 -11.25 -17.67 -0.63
C VAL A 359 -11.45 -18.58 -1.85
N VAL A 360 -12.21 -18.12 -2.84
CA VAL A 360 -12.39 -18.88 -4.10
C VAL A 360 -11.07 -19.04 -4.86
N MET A 361 -10.26 -17.99 -4.94
CA MET A 361 -8.92 -18.05 -5.51
C MET A 361 -8.04 -19.05 -4.76
N SER A 362 -8.15 -19.15 -3.43
CA SER A 362 -7.44 -20.16 -2.64
C SER A 362 -7.82 -21.59 -3.03
N LEU A 363 -9.09 -21.83 -3.38
CA LEU A 363 -9.55 -23.13 -3.85
C LEU A 363 -9.06 -23.43 -5.28
N MET A 364 -9.09 -22.43 -6.16
CA MET A 364 -8.64 -22.57 -7.55
C MET A 364 -7.12 -22.62 -7.70
N SER A 365 -6.40 -22.13 -6.70
CA SER A 365 -4.94 -22.09 -6.71
C SER A 365 -4.27 -23.46 -6.61
N SER A 366 -5.02 -24.55 -6.39
CA SER A 366 -4.50 -25.93 -6.46
C SER A 366 -4.53 -26.53 -7.87
N LEU A 367 -5.02 -25.79 -8.90
CA LEU A 367 -5.29 -26.33 -10.23
C LEU A 367 -4.10 -26.28 -11.20
N SER A 368 -3.52 -25.10 -11.45
CA SER A 368 -2.39 -24.94 -12.39
C SER A 368 -1.58 -23.66 -12.15
N HIS A 369 -0.28 -23.66 -12.49
CA HIS A 369 0.59 -22.47 -12.39
C HIS A 369 0.02 -21.27 -13.13
N SER A 370 -0.42 -21.47 -14.37
CA SER A 370 -0.99 -20.42 -15.22
C SER A 370 -2.24 -19.83 -14.60
N THR A 371 -3.08 -20.66 -13.98
CA THR A 371 -4.29 -20.20 -13.28
C THR A 371 -3.93 -19.34 -12.08
N ILE A 372 -2.97 -19.78 -11.25
CA ILE A 372 -2.56 -19.03 -10.05
C ILE A 372 -2.00 -17.66 -10.44
N LEU A 373 -1.06 -17.63 -11.40
CA LEU A 373 -0.43 -16.38 -11.86
C LEU A 373 -1.47 -15.43 -12.47
N LEU A 374 -2.39 -15.95 -13.28
CA LEU A 374 -3.48 -15.15 -13.83
C LEU A 374 -4.35 -14.56 -12.72
N LEU A 375 -4.75 -15.35 -11.73
CA LEU A 375 -5.57 -14.87 -10.61
C LEU A 375 -4.83 -13.84 -9.75
N VAL A 376 -3.53 -14.01 -9.50
CA VAL A 376 -2.69 -13.03 -8.79
C VAL A 376 -2.65 -11.70 -9.55
N ILE A 377 -2.39 -11.75 -10.86
CA ILE A 377 -2.35 -10.55 -11.72
C ILE A 377 -3.73 -9.87 -11.75
N LEU A 378 -4.80 -10.64 -11.94
CA LEU A 378 -6.17 -10.11 -11.96
C LEU A 378 -6.56 -9.48 -10.63
N TYR A 379 -6.19 -10.09 -9.50
CA TYR A 379 -6.46 -9.54 -8.17
C TYR A 379 -5.77 -8.19 -7.98
N PHE A 380 -4.44 -8.13 -8.12
CA PHE A 380 -3.70 -6.87 -7.92
C PHE A 380 -4.12 -5.81 -8.93
N GLY A 381 -4.23 -6.19 -10.20
CA GLY A 381 -4.68 -5.28 -11.27
C GLY A 381 -6.05 -4.68 -10.95
N ALA A 382 -7.02 -5.51 -10.61
CA ALA A 382 -8.38 -5.04 -10.35
C ALA A 382 -8.48 -4.19 -9.08
N VAL A 383 -7.82 -4.58 -7.97
CA VAL A 383 -7.80 -3.80 -6.73
C VAL A 383 -7.17 -2.42 -6.95
N PHE A 384 -5.99 -2.37 -7.58
CA PHE A 384 -5.31 -1.09 -7.78
C PHE A 384 -5.99 -0.22 -8.84
N ILE A 385 -6.58 -0.79 -9.89
CA ILE A 385 -7.40 -0.03 -10.86
C ILE A 385 -8.63 0.56 -10.16
N ASP A 386 -9.32 -0.21 -9.33
CA ASP A 386 -10.50 0.25 -8.61
C ASP A 386 -10.17 1.41 -7.65
N LEU A 387 -9.17 1.21 -6.78
CA LEU A 387 -8.76 2.22 -5.81
C LEU A 387 -8.18 3.48 -6.48
N SER A 388 -7.37 3.33 -7.52
CA SER A 388 -6.81 4.47 -8.26
C SER A 388 -7.88 5.28 -8.97
N SER A 389 -8.88 4.61 -9.57
CA SER A 389 -10.05 5.23 -10.19
C SER A 389 -10.87 6.02 -9.16
N TYR A 390 -11.18 5.40 -8.02
CA TYR A 390 -11.94 6.05 -6.94
C TYR A 390 -11.22 7.30 -6.39
N LEU A 391 -9.93 7.16 -6.09
CA LEU A 391 -9.11 8.26 -5.55
C LEU A 391 -8.77 9.32 -6.61
N ASN A 392 -9.02 9.05 -7.89
CA ASN A 392 -8.59 9.89 -9.02
C ASN A 392 -7.09 10.16 -8.97
N MET A 393 -6.30 9.09 -8.79
CA MET A 393 -4.86 9.14 -8.64
C MET A 393 -4.18 8.22 -9.65
N PRO A 394 -3.20 8.70 -10.44
CA PRO A 394 -2.38 7.79 -11.23
C PRO A 394 -1.55 6.88 -10.31
N LEU A 395 -1.46 5.59 -10.65
CA LEU A 395 -0.75 4.61 -9.81
C LEU A 395 0.77 4.79 -9.83
N PHE A 396 1.36 5.10 -10.99
CA PHE A 396 2.82 5.17 -11.17
C PHE A 396 3.37 6.57 -11.46
N SER A 397 2.49 7.57 -11.56
CA SER A 397 2.87 8.97 -11.85
C SER A 397 2.73 9.84 -10.61
N VAL A 398 3.48 10.94 -10.60
CA VAL A 398 3.43 11.94 -9.53
C VAL A 398 2.08 12.66 -9.52
N CYS A 399 1.51 12.88 -8.35
CA CYS A 399 0.23 13.58 -8.15
C CYS A 399 0.43 15.07 -7.83
N VAL A 400 0.36 15.94 -8.82
CA VAL A 400 0.48 17.40 -8.59
C VAL A 400 -0.91 17.99 -8.39
N ASN A 401 -1.26 18.21 -7.12
CA ASN A 401 -2.52 18.84 -6.73
C ASN A 401 -2.39 20.37 -6.88
N VAL A 402 -3.18 20.93 -7.80
CA VAL A 402 -3.38 22.36 -7.98
C VAL A 402 -4.63 22.76 -7.21
N TYR A 403 -4.59 23.89 -6.51
CA TYR A 403 -5.71 24.44 -5.79
C TYR A 403 -6.13 25.79 -6.37
N CYS A 404 -7.43 26.03 -6.51
CA CYS A 404 -7.98 27.37 -6.68
C CYS A 404 -9.25 27.53 -5.86
N ASP A 405 -9.52 28.73 -5.40
CA ASP A 405 -10.65 29.04 -4.54
C ASP A 405 -11.49 30.17 -5.09
N GLY A 406 -12.75 30.22 -4.62
CA GLY A 406 -13.65 31.27 -4.99
C GLY A 406 -15.08 31.04 -4.51
N VAL A 407 -15.92 32.01 -4.83
CA VAL A 407 -17.36 31.95 -4.59
C VAL A 407 -18.02 30.99 -5.59
N TYR A 408 -17.65 31.10 -6.87
CA TYR A 408 -18.21 30.30 -7.97
C TYR A 408 -19.74 30.40 -8.15
N ASP A 409 -20.34 31.51 -7.70
CA ASP A 409 -21.75 31.83 -7.92
C ASP A 409 -22.10 31.94 -9.41
N LEU A 410 -23.28 31.43 -9.79
CA LEU A 410 -23.74 31.24 -11.17
C LEU A 410 -22.62 30.69 -12.06
N CYS A 411 -22.12 29.50 -11.72
CA CYS A 411 -20.90 28.97 -12.31
C CYS A 411 -20.95 28.94 -13.84
N HIS A 412 -20.05 29.70 -14.47
CA HIS A 412 -20.11 30.00 -15.90
C HIS A 412 -18.79 29.70 -16.60
N ILE A 413 -18.74 29.90 -17.93
CA ILE A 413 -17.56 29.58 -18.75
C ILE A 413 -16.25 30.20 -18.22
N GLY A 414 -16.30 31.41 -17.66
CA GLY A 414 -15.14 32.04 -17.03
C GLY A 414 -14.52 31.21 -15.88
N HIS A 415 -15.32 30.62 -14.99
CA HIS A 415 -14.82 29.72 -13.95
C HIS A 415 -14.31 28.41 -14.56
N LYS A 416 -15.04 27.84 -15.53
CA LYS A 416 -14.66 26.59 -16.21
C LYS A 416 -13.32 26.72 -16.94
N GLN A 417 -13.03 27.88 -17.56
CA GLN A 417 -11.73 28.17 -18.16
C GLN A 417 -10.62 28.41 -17.12
N LEU A 418 -10.93 29.06 -15.99
CA LEU A 418 -10.00 29.16 -14.86
C LEU A 418 -9.58 27.74 -14.40
N PHE A 419 -10.55 26.85 -14.22
CA PHE A 419 -10.29 25.46 -13.83
C PHE A 419 -9.39 24.75 -14.85
N GLN A 420 -9.69 24.89 -16.14
CA GLN A 420 -8.89 24.28 -17.20
C GLN A 420 -7.44 24.80 -17.22
N ARG A 421 -7.24 26.12 -17.03
CA ARG A 421 -5.89 26.72 -16.97
C ARG A 421 -5.15 26.30 -15.70
N ALA A 422 -5.81 26.33 -14.55
CA ALA A 422 -5.23 25.90 -13.28
C ALA A 422 -4.77 24.44 -13.35
N LEU A 423 -5.61 23.55 -13.90
CA LEU A 423 -5.25 22.14 -14.10
C LEU A 423 -3.96 21.98 -14.93
N GLY A 424 -3.63 22.91 -15.84
CA GLY A 424 -2.39 22.87 -16.63
C GLY A 424 -1.09 22.94 -15.81
N TYR A 425 -1.15 23.33 -14.53
CA TYR A 425 0.00 23.33 -13.61
C TYR A 425 0.16 22.02 -12.82
N GLY A 426 -0.68 21.03 -13.07
CA GLY A 426 -0.61 19.73 -12.42
C GLY A 426 -1.45 18.69 -13.14
N ASN A 427 -1.97 17.72 -12.41
CA ASN A 427 -2.85 16.69 -12.95
C ASN A 427 -4.11 16.45 -12.12
N ARG A 428 -4.26 17.17 -11.00
CA ARG A 428 -5.43 17.12 -10.13
C ARG A 428 -5.78 18.54 -9.72
N LEU A 429 -7.04 18.93 -9.89
CA LEU A 429 -7.52 20.25 -9.50
C LEU A 429 -8.48 20.15 -8.32
N TYR A 430 -8.09 20.77 -7.22
CA TYR A 430 -8.91 20.94 -6.03
C TYR A 430 -9.52 22.33 -6.05
N VAL A 431 -10.84 22.41 -5.97
CA VAL A 431 -11.55 23.69 -6.01
C VAL A 431 -12.18 23.97 -4.65
N GLY A 432 -11.69 25.02 -4.00
CA GLY A 432 -12.22 25.51 -2.73
C GLY A 432 -13.43 26.40 -2.91
N VAL A 433 -14.58 26.00 -2.38
CA VAL A 433 -15.80 26.79 -2.44
C VAL A 433 -15.98 27.50 -1.09
N CYS A 434 -15.98 28.83 -1.10
CA CYS A 434 -16.19 29.63 0.12
C CYS A 434 -17.63 29.48 0.64
N ASN A 435 -17.83 29.49 1.96
CA ASN A 435 -19.17 29.47 2.59
C ASN A 435 -19.90 30.81 2.38
N ASP A 436 -21.21 30.85 2.64
CA ASP A 436 -22.04 32.04 2.37
C ASP A 436 -21.74 33.21 3.32
N GLU A 437 -21.34 32.93 4.56
CA GLU A 437 -21.00 33.90 5.60
C GLU A 437 -19.73 34.69 5.24
N ASP A 438 -18.65 33.97 4.91
CA ASP A 438 -17.39 34.54 4.47
C ASP A 438 -17.56 35.30 3.15
N CYS A 439 -18.34 34.73 2.21
CA CYS A 439 -18.63 35.40 0.94
C CYS A 439 -19.33 36.74 1.13
N SER A 440 -20.30 36.82 2.04
CA SER A 440 -21.09 38.03 2.30
C SER A 440 -20.27 39.13 2.99
N SER A 441 -19.25 38.76 3.76
CA SER A 441 -18.30 39.71 4.36
C SER A 441 -17.31 40.27 3.33
N TYR A 442 -16.96 39.48 2.32
CA TYR A 442 -15.98 39.82 1.30
C TYR A 442 -16.59 40.53 0.07
N LYS A 443 -17.75 40.05 -0.39
CA LYS A 443 -18.47 40.48 -1.59
C LYS A 443 -19.97 40.43 -1.36
N ARG A 444 -20.74 40.79 -2.39
CA ARG A 444 -22.20 40.61 -2.38
C ARG A 444 -22.57 39.16 -2.00
N PRO A 445 -23.69 38.94 -1.31
CA PRO A 445 -24.22 37.60 -1.08
C PRO A 445 -24.40 36.84 -2.40
N PRO A 446 -24.02 35.54 -2.46
CA PRO A 446 -24.27 34.69 -3.62
C PRO A 446 -25.77 34.54 -3.92
N VAL A 447 -26.11 34.31 -5.20
CA VAL A 447 -27.49 33.92 -5.58
C VAL A 447 -27.72 32.45 -5.28
N MET A 448 -26.75 31.60 -5.62
CA MET A 448 -26.78 30.16 -5.35
C MET A 448 -26.30 29.87 -3.92
N THR A 449 -26.95 28.93 -3.25
CA THR A 449 -26.54 28.46 -1.91
C THR A 449 -25.16 27.81 -1.94
N HIS A 450 -24.49 27.68 -0.79
CA HIS A 450 -23.21 26.97 -0.71
C HIS A 450 -23.26 25.54 -1.29
N GLU A 451 -24.31 24.79 -1.01
CA GLU A 451 -24.49 23.42 -1.50
C GLU A 451 -24.64 23.37 -3.02
N GLU A 452 -25.47 24.26 -3.59
CA GLU A 452 -25.66 24.37 -5.05
C GLU A 452 -24.35 24.71 -5.76
N ARG A 453 -23.56 25.63 -5.19
CA ARG A 453 -22.25 26.02 -5.74
C ARG A 453 -21.26 24.86 -5.68
N CYS A 454 -21.23 24.12 -4.57
CA CYS A 454 -20.40 22.92 -4.46
C CYS A 454 -20.78 21.86 -5.50
N ALA A 455 -22.07 21.58 -5.67
CA ALA A 455 -22.57 20.62 -6.64
C ALA A 455 -22.24 21.01 -8.09
N GLU A 456 -22.43 22.28 -8.45
CA GLU A 456 -22.13 22.75 -9.81
C GLU A 456 -20.61 22.71 -10.11
N VAL A 457 -19.76 23.09 -9.14
CA VAL A 457 -18.31 22.98 -9.29
C VAL A 457 -17.86 21.52 -9.38
N GLN A 458 -18.44 20.62 -8.59
CA GLN A 458 -18.12 19.19 -8.59
C GLN A 458 -18.41 18.52 -9.95
N ASN A 459 -19.38 19.04 -10.70
CA ASN A 459 -19.76 18.57 -12.03
C ASN A 459 -18.90 19.19 -13.17
N CYS A 460 -17.93 20.05 -12.86
CA CYS A 460 -17.04 20.61 -13.86
C CYS A 460 -15.94 19.60 -14.27
N LYS A 461 -15.80 19.34 -15.58
CA LYS A 461 -14.86 18.36 -16.14
C LYS A 461 -13.42 18.45 -15.62
N SER A 462 -12.91 19.66 -15.42
CA SER A 462 -11.51 19.87 -14.98
C SER A 462 -11.31 19.69 -13.47
N VAL A 463 -12.38 19.56 -12.68
CA VAL A 463 -12.34 19.51 -11.21
C VAL A 463 -12.19 18.07 -10.75
N THR A 464 -11.16 17.80 -9.96
CA THR A 464 -10.91 16.48 -9.36
C THR A 464 -11.65 16.31 -8.04
N LYS A 465 -11.62 17.35 -7.19
CA LYS A 465 -12.22 17.35 -5.85
C LYS A 465 -12.69 18.75 -5.47
N VAL A 466 -13.88 18.86 -4.90
CA VAL A 466 -14.34 20.08 -4.24
C VAL A 466 -13.94 20.07 -2.76
N ILE A 467 -13.48 21.21 -2.25
CA ILE A 467 -13.24 21.45 -0.83
C ILE A 467 -14.31 22.45 -0.36
N PRO A 468 -15.38 21.99 0.32
CA PRO A 468 -16.40 22.88 0.87
C PRO A 468 -15.84 23.70 2.02
N ASN A 469 -16.49 24.83 2.34
CA ASN A 469 -16.09 25.75 3.40
C ASN A 469 -14.61 26.15 3.33
N ALA A 470 -14.11 26.40 2.12
CA ALA A 470 -12.75 26.86 1.92
C ALA A 470 -12.55 28.25 2.55
N PRO A 471 -11.40 28.51 3.20
CA PRO A 471 -11.15 29.79 3.84
C PRO A 471 -11.11 30.90 2.80
N CYS A 472 -11.96 31.93 2.95
CA CYS A 472 -11.94 33.08 2.06
C CYS A 472 -10.74 34.00 2.33
N PHE A 473 -10.19 33.96 3.54
CA PHE A 473 -9.03 34.76 3.95
C PHE A 473 -7.98 33.87 4.59
N GLY A 474 -6.71 34.16 4.31
CA GLY A 474 -5.57 33.56 4.99
C GLY A 474 -5.40 32.07 4.71
N LEU A 475 -5.04 31.69 3.48
CA LEU A 475 -4.56 30.33 3.22
C LEU A 475 -3.36 30.01 4.11
N THR A 476 -3.53 29.09 5.05
CA THR A 476 -2.48 28.75 6.02
C THR A 476 -1.61 27.58 5.56
N LYS A 477 -0.47 27.38 6.24
CA LYS A 477 0.38 26.20 6.06
C LYS A 477 -0.38 24.91 6.34
N GLU A 478 -1.18 24.90 7.40
CA GLU A 478 -1.95 23.73 7.82
C GLU A 478 -2.97 23.32 6.76
N PHE A 479 -3.61 24.29 6.10
CA PHE A 479 -4.55 24.02 5.00
C PHE A 479 -3.82 23.42 3.78
N ILE A 480 -2.68 23.99 3.40
CA ILE A 480 -1.86 23.50 2.27
C ILE A 480 -1.34 22.10 2.53
N ASP A 481 -0.82 21.82 3.73
CA ASP A 481 -0.28 20.52 4.11
C ASP A 481 -1.39 19.46 4.19
N LYS A 482 -2.53 19.79 4.82
CA LYS A 482 -3.70 18.90 4.94
C LYS A 482 -4.22 18.44 3.58
N HIS A 483 -4.24 19.34 2.61
CA HIS A 483 -4.74 19.06 1.27
C HIS A 483 -3.62 18.67 0.29
N GLN A 484 -2.37 18.55 0.74
CA GLN A 484 -1.21 18.24 -0.11
C GLN A 484 -1.16 19.13 -1.36
N ILE A 485 -1.33 20.45 -1.18
CA ILE A 485 -1.41 21.42 -2.28
C ILE A 485 0.00 21.77 -2.76
N HIS A 486 0.25 21.60 -4.06
CA HIS A 486 1.55 21.84 -4.67
C HIS A 486 1.61 23.19 -5.39
N VAL A 487 0.46 23.67 -5.89
CA VAL A 487 0.32 24.92 -6.65
C VAL A 487 -0.98 25.59 -6.25
N VAL A 488 -0.96 26.90 -6.02
CA VAL A 488 -2.16 27.71 -5.77
C VAL A 488 -2.40 28.63 -6.96
N ALA A 489 -3.45 28.40 -7.73
CA ALA A 489 -3.86 29.25 -8.84
C ALA A 489 -4.88 30.29 -8.34
N TYR A 490 -4.61 31.57 -8.59
CA TYR A 490 -5.44 32.68 -8.12
C TYR A 490 -5.55 33.79 -9.18
N GLY A 491 -6.50 34.70 -9.03
CA GLY A 491 -6.71 35.79 -10.00
C GLY A 491 -5.53 36.78 -10.04
N GLU A 492 -5.07 37.13 -11.24
CA GLU A 492 -3.97 38.10 -11.42
C GLU A 492 -4.29 39.50 -10.84
N GLU A 493 -5.58 39.84 -10.66
CA GLU A 493 -5.99 41.11 -10.07
C GLU A 493 -5.47 41.31 -8.64
N TYR A 494 -5.20 40.22 -7.91
CA TYR A 494 -4.66 40.30 -6.56
C TYR A 494 -3.20 40.76 -6.53
N LEU A 495 -2.44 40.59 -7.62
CA LEU A 495 -1.10 41.17 -7.72
C LEU A 495 -1.12 42.69 -7.77
N GLN A 496 -2.13 43.26 -8.41
CA GLN A 496 -2.30 44.72 -8.48
C GLN A 496 -2.85 45.26 -7.15
N ARG A 497 -3.78 44.53 -6.53
CA ARG A 497 -4.41 44.94 -5.28
C ARG A 497 -3.49 44.82 -4.06
N TYR A 498 -2.67 43.76 -4.01
CA TYR A 498 -1.70 43.50 -2.95
C TYR A 498 -0.33 43.20 -3.57
N PRO A 499 0.45 44.24 -3.93
CA PRO A 499 1.76 44.04 -4.54
C PRO A 499 2.73 43.28 -3.63
N ASP A 500 2.77 43.61 -2.34
CA ASP A 500 3.58 42.93 -1.34
C ASP A 500 2.86 41.66 -0.81
N PRO A 501 3.46 40.46 -0.89
CA PRO A 501 2.95 39.24 -0.27
C PRO A 501 2.73 39.32 1.24
N ASN A 502 3.38 40.25 1.95
CA ASN A 502 3.18 40.43 3.39
C ASN A 502 1.84 41.09 3.73
N ASP A 503 1.33 41.90 2.80
CA ASP A 503 0.09 42.67 2.97
C ASP A 503 -1.11 41.98 2.28
N ASP A 504 -0.89 40.80 1.68
CA ASP A 504 -1.92 40.02 0.99
C ASP A 504 -2.68 39.11 1.98
N PRO A 505 -3.92 39.46 2.36
CA PRO A 505 -4.68 38.70 3.34
C PRO A 505 -5.28 37.41 2.75
N TYR A 506 -5.14 37.16 1.46
CA TYR A 506 -5.72 35.99 0.78
C TYR A 506 -4.64 34.95 0.48
N TYR A 507 -3.62 35.37 -0.28
CA TYR A 507 -2.62 34.50 -0.87
C TYR A 507 -1.19 34.80 -0.39
N GLY A 508 -1.03 35.57 0.70
CA GLY A 508 0.28 35.97 1.20
C GLY A 508 1.22 34.79 1.49
N TYR A 509 0.75 33.77 2.21
CA TYR A 509 1.57 32.58 2.51
C TYR A 509 1.97 31.77 1.25
N PRO A 510 1.05 31.33 0.36
CA PRO A 510 1.45 30.60 -0.85
C PRO A 510 2.34 31.41 -1.79
N ARG A 511 2.23 32.74 -1.80
CA ARG A 511 3.16 33.64 -2.53
C ARG A 511 4.55 33.64 -1.91
N LYS A 512 4.67 33.72 -0.58
CA LYS A 512 5.96 33.69 0.15
C LYS A 512 6.75 32.41 -0.09
N ILE A 513 6.09 31.26 -0.16
CA ILE A 513 6.73 29.97 -0.40
C ILE A 513 6.89 29.62 -1.89
N GLY A 514 6.45 30.50 -2.80
CA GLY A 514 6.70 30.38 -4.24
C GLY A 514 5.80 29.39 -4.99
N ILE A 515 4.65 28.98 -4.42
CA ILE A 515 3.71 28.04 -5.06
C ILE A 515 2.51 28.73 -5.72
N ALA A 516 2.36 30.04 -5.54
CA ALA A 516 1.26 30.81 -6.11
C ALA A 516 1.47 31.09 -7.62
N ARG A 517 0.40 30.94 -8.41
CA ARG A 517 0.37 31.16 -9.86
C ARG A 517 -0.79 32.10 -10.23
N PRO A 518 -0.51 33.32 -10.71
CA PRO A 518 -1.54 34.26 -11.14
C PRO A 518 -2.17 33.81 -12.47
N MET A 519 -3.50 33.88 -12.55
CA MET A 519 -4.30 33.47 -13.69
C MET A 519 -5.04 34.67 -14.28
N PRO A 520 -5.04 34.83 -15.61
CA PRO A 520 -5.77 35.91 -16.25
C PRO A 520 -7.26 35.68 -16.17
N ARG A 521 -8.00 36.77 -15.95
CA ARG A 521 -9.46 36.71 -15.92
C ARG A 521 -10.01 36.46 -17.32
N PHE A 522 -11.09 35.70 -17.41
CA PHE A 522 -11.79 35.54 -18.68
C PHE A 522 -12.51 36.85 -19.06
N GLU A 523 -12.19 37.37 -20.25
CA GLU A 523 -12.87 38.53 -20.81
C GLU A 523 -14.24 38.13 -21.38
N GLY A 524 -15.27 38.95 -21.11
CA GLY A 524 -16.59 38.81 -21.71
C GLY A 524 -17.72 38.38 -20.78
N LEU A 525 -17.46 37.51 -19.79
CA LEU A 525 -18.51 37.02 -18.87
C LEU A 525 -18.07 37.03 -17.41
N SER A 526 -18.99 37.44 -16.52
CA SER A 526 -18.85 37.39 -15.08
C SER A 526 -20.21 37.21 -14.42
N THR A 527 -20.26 36.78 -13.16
CA THR A 527 -21.49 36.69 -12.38
C THR A 527 -22.24 38.03 -12.35
N SER A 528 -21.53 39.16 -12.21
CA SER A 528 -22.13 40.51 -12.27
C SER A 528 -22.79 40.80 -13.63
N LYS A 529 -22.13 40.43 -14.74
CA LYS A 529 -22.69 40.60 -16.10
C LYS A 529 -23.91 39.70 -16.32
N LEU A 530 -23.92 38.48 -15.79
CA LEU A 530 -25.08 37.59 -15.88
C LEU A 530 -26.28 38.18 -15.14
N ILE A 531 -26.07 38.67 -13.92
CA ILE A 531 -27.15 39.32 -13.15
C ILE A 531 -27.66 40.57 -13.88
N GLN A 532 -26.78 41.42 -14.41
CA GLN A 532 -27.19 42.60 -15.19
C GLN A 532 -28.04 42.22 -16.41
N ARG A 533 -27.70 41.12 -17.11
CA ARG A 533 -28.51 40.62 -18.24
C ARG A 533 -29.90 40.17 -17.79
N ILE A 534 -30.00 39.48 -16.66
CA ILE A 534 -31.28 39.01 -16.10
C ILE A 534 -32.14 40.20 -15.67
N VAL A 535 -31.57 41.14 -14.91
CA VAL A 535 -32.28 42.35 -14.46
C VAL A 535 -32.81 43.15 -15.64
N LYS A 536 -31.98 43.39 -16.65
CA LYS A 536 -32.40 44.08 -17.87
C LYS A 536 -33.57 43.38 -18.57
N ARG A 537 -33.55 42.03 -18.62
CA ARG A 537 -34.65 41.26 -19.21
C ARG A 537 -35.94 41.38 -18.38
N CYS A 538 -35.84 41.34 -17.06
CA CYS A 538 -37.00 41.54 -16.18
C CYS A 538 -37.62 42.92 -16.35
N GLU A 539 -36.81 43.97 -16.51
CA GLU A 539 -37.28 45.33 -16.78
C GLU A 539 -38.01 45.43 -18.13
N GLU A 540 -37.45 44.82 -19.18
CA GLU A 540 -38.08 44.75 -20.51
C GLU A 540 -39.41 43.98 -20.48
N ASP A 541 -39.46 42.83 -19.80
CA ASP A 541 -40.68 42.03 -19.67
C ASP A 541 -41.76 42.76 -18.85
N ALA A 542 -41.38 43.48 -17.79
CA ALA A 542 -42.29 44.31 -17.01
C ALA A 542 -42.87 45.48 -17.83
N ALA A 543 -42.03 46.15 -18.64
CA ALA A 543 -42.48 47.22 -19.53
C ALA A 543 -43.48 46.71 -20.59
N ASN A 544 -43.21 45.53 -21.17
CA ASN A 544 -44.09 44.90 -22.16
C ASN A 544 -45.44 44.46 -21.58
N LEU A 545 -45.46 44.00 -20.32
CA LEU A 545 -46.71 43.67 -19.62
C LEU A 545 -47.53 44.92 -19.32
N ALA A 546 -46.88 46.00 -18.86
CA ALA A 546 -47.54 47.28 -18.60
C ALA A 546 -48.17 47.87 -19.87
N SER A 547 -47.47 47.80 -21.03
CA SER A 547 -48.03 48.28 -22.30
C SER A 547 -49.23 47.45 -22.79
N LYS A 548 -49.30 46.16 -22.46
CA LYS A 548 -50.43 45.28 -22.81
C LYS A 548 -51.62 45.41 -21.88
N ALA A 549 -51.41 45.84 -20.63
CA ALA A 549 -52.49 46.07 -19.67
C ALA A 549 -53.16 47.46 -19.82
N GLY A 550 -52.50 48.39 -20.53
CA GLY A 550 -53.02 49.73 -20.83
C GLY A 550 -53.76 49.86 -22.18
N THR A 551 -53.95 48.75 -22.89
CA THR A 551 -54.81 48.60 -24.09
C THR A 551 -55.96 47.69 -23.78
#